data_AF-X0VZQ5-F1
#
_entry.id   AF-X0VZQ5-F1
#
_cell.length_a   1.000
_cell.length_b   1.000
_cell.length_c   1.000
_cell.angle_alpha   90.00
_cell.angle_beta   90.00
_cell.angle_gamma   90.00
#
_symmetry.space_group_name_H-M   'P 1'
#
loop_
_entity.id
_entity.type
_entity.pdbx_description
1 polymer ?
#
loop_
_entity_poly.entity_id
_entity_poly.type
_entity_poly.pdbx_seq_one_letter_code
_entity_poly.pdbx_strand_id
1 'polypeptide(L)'
;TSAISLFIVCTVPEHFLQEHLWEHVVKQHVPRIFMWTFGALLLTALANQHLHLDQLVEANPLAVLIAAALVGIIPESGPHLFFVTLYARGTIPFSILLTNSVVQDGHGMLPLLAHSRRDFIIVKTVNLIIGLVVGLVVLATGW
;
A
#
# COMPACT_ATOMS: atom_id res chain seq x y z
N THR A 1 25.05 -9.74 -6.82
CA THR A 1 24.78 -8.50 -6.06
C THR A 1 26.06 -7.79 -5.68
N SER A 2 27.02 -8.44 -5.00
CA SER A 2 28.25 -7.79 -4.52
C SER A 2 29.13 -7.14 -5.62
N ALA A 3 29.24 -7.75 -6.81
CA ALA A 3 30.02 -7.18 -7.92
C ALA A 3 29.42 -5.87 -8.47
N ILE A 4 28.09 -5.77 -8.52
CA ILE A 4 27.38 -4.57 -9.00
C ILE A 4 27.51 -3.45 -7.96
N SER A 5 27.37 -3.78 -6.68
CA SER A 5 27.57 -2.81 -5.59
C SER A 5 29.00 -2.26 -5.58
N LEU A 6 29.99 -3.13 -5.77
CA LEU A 6 31.40 -2.71 -5.85
C LEU A 6 31.64 -1.81 -7.07
N PHE A 7 31.08 -2.18 -8.23
CA PHE A 7 31.16 -1.35 -9.44
C PHE A 7 30.58 0.05 -9.21
N ILE A 8 29.40 0.16 -8.58
CA ILE A 8 28.75 1.44 -8.27
C ILE A 8 29.61 2.27 -7.30
N VAL A 9 30.10 1.66 -6.21
CA VAL A 9 30.95 2.36 -5.23
C VAL A 9 32.25 2.86 -5.86
N CYS A 10 32.85 2.10 -6.79
CA CYS A 10 34.09 2.50 -7.44
C CYS A 10 33.92 3.50 -8.59
N THR A 11 32.74 3.59 -9.22
CA THR A 11 32.52 4.43 -10.41
C THR A 11 31.84 5.76 -10.10
N VAL A 12 31.14 5.87 -8.97
CA VAL A 12 30.36 7.06 -8.62
C VAL A 12 31.17 7.97 -7.69
N PRO A 13 31.05 9.32 -7.78
CA PRO A 13 31.83 10.23 -6.95
C PRO A 13 31.59 10.05 -5.45
N GLU A 14 32.63 10.27 -4.63
CA GLU A 14 32.57 10.16 -3.17
C GLU A 14 31.47 11.06 -2.56
N HIS A 15 31.28 12.26 -3.12
CA HIS A 15 30.21 13.18 -2.70
C HIS A 15 28.82 12.54 -2.81
N PHE A 16 28.55 11.79 -3.88
CA PHE A 16 27.27 11.12 -4.05
C PHE A 16 27.09 9.99 -3.02
N LEU A 17 28.15 9.24 -2.70
CA LEU A 17 28.09 8.17 -1.71
C LEU A 17 27.81 8.72 -0.30
N GLN A 18 28.48 9.79 0.10
CA GLN A 18 28.29 10.35 1.44
C GLN A 18 26.99 11.15 1.55
N GLU A 19 26.75 12.14 0.68
CA GLU A 19 25.63 13.06 0.85
C GLU A 19 24.31 12.44 0.37
N HIS A 20 24.30 11.84 -0.81
CA HIS A 20 23.05 11.37 -1.42
C HIS A 20 22.69 9.95 -0.97
N LEU A 21 23.63 9.01 -0.99
CA LEU A 21 23.33 7.64 -0.57
C LEU A 21 23.25 7.55 0.97
N TRP A 22 24.29 7.97 1.68
CA TRP A 22 24.34 7.78 3.13
C TRP A 22 23.46 8.79 3.89
N GLU A 23 23.71 10.09 3.74
CA GLU A 23 23.01 11.11 4.54
C GLU A 23 21.55 11.30 4.15
N HIS A 24 21.20 11.15 2.88
CA HIS A 24 19.83 11.29 2.42
C HIS A 24 19.07 9.96 2.38
N VAL A 25 19.49 8.99 1.55
CA VAL A 25 18.72 7.74 1.40
C VAL A 25 18.77 6.88 2.66
N VAL A 26 19.96 6.53 3.17
CA VAL A 26 20.09 5.60 4.30
C VAL A 26 19.65 6.22 5.61
N LYS A 27 20.03 7.46 5.94
CA LYS A 27 19.63 8.08 7.21
C LYS A 27 18.20 8.63 7.21
N GLN A 28 17.64 9.09 6.08
CA GLN A 28 16.31 9.71 6.06
C GLN A 28 15.22 8.81 5.50
N HIS A 29 15.45 8.14 4.37
CA HIS A 29 14.40 7.34 3.73
C HIS A 29 14.28 5.93 4.32
N VAL A 30 15.39 5.22 4.51
CA VAL A 30 15.36 3.83 4.99
C VAL A 30 14.63 3.69 6.34
N PRO A 31 14.87 4.50 7.39
CA PRO A 31 14.21 4.34 8.67
C PRO A 31 12.71 4.60 8.57
N ARG A 32 12.30 5.59 7.77
CA ARG A 32 10.89 5.87 7.50
C ARG A 32 10.24 4.68 6.80
N ILE A 33 10.89 4.13 5.77
CA ILE A 33 10.39 2.96 5.03
C ILE A 33 10.26 1.74 5.94
N PHE A 34 11.29 1.48 6.73
CA PHE A 34 11.31 0.42 7.71
C PHE A 34 10.18 0.59 8.72
N MET A 35 10.01 1.77 9.32
CA MET A 35 9.00 2.02 10.34
C MET A 35 7.58 1.77 9.81
N TRP A 36 7.24 2.27 8.62
CA TRP A 36 5.88 2.05 8.09
C TRP A 36 5.68 0.61 7.60
N THR A 37 6.70 -0.04 7.01
CA THR A 37 6.61 -1.44 6.58
C THR A 37 6.47 -2.36 7.79
N PHE A 38 7.33 -2.17 8.80
CA PHE A 38 7.26 -2.89 10.08
C PHE A 38 5.93 -2.64 10.78
N GLY A 39 5.48 -1.38 10.85
CA GLY A 39 4.19 -1.02 11.41
C GLY A 39 3.02 -1.70 10.70
N ALA A 40 2.98 -1.70 9.37
CA ALA A 40 1.94 -2.37 8.59
C ALA A 40 1.93 -3.89 8.84
N LEU A 41 3.11 -4.53 8.86
CA LEU A 41 3.24 -5.95 9.13
C LEU A 41 2.85 -6.30 10.58
N LEU A 42 3.25 -5.48 11.55
CA LEU A 42 2.90 -5.63 12.96
C LEU A 42 1.39 -5.48 13.16
N LEU A 43 0.79 -4.43 12.59
CA LEU A 43 -0.66 -4.23 12.64
C LEU A 43 -1.40 -5.39 11.98
N THR A 44 -0.90 -5.92 10.86
CA THR A 44 -1.49 -7.11 10.22
C THR A 44 -1.42 -8.33 11.14
N ALA A 45 -0.27 -8.55 11.79
CA ALA A 45 -0.09 -9.65 12.72
C ALA A 45 -1.04 -9.54 13.93
N LEU A 46 -1.13 -8.35 14.54
CA LEU A 46 -2.00 -8.09 15.68
C LEU A 46 -3.49 -8.14 15.30
N ALA A 47 -3.86 -7.55 14.16
CA ALA A 47 -5.23 -7.59 13.65
C ALA A 47 -5.67 -9.04 13.41
N ASN A 48 -4.81 -9.87 12.82
CA ASN A 48 -5.13 -11.28 12.62
C ASN A 48 -5.32 -12.04 13.94
N GLN A 49 -4.47 -11.75 14.94
CA GLN A 49 -4.54 -12.39 16.26
C GLN A 49 -5.80 -12.00 17.05
N HIS A 50 -6.30 -10.77 16.91
CA HIS A 50 -7.39 -10.25 17.72
C HIS A 50 -8.76 -10.17 17.01
N LEU A 51 -8.78 -10.00 15.69
CA LEU A 51 -10.01 -9.76 14.94
C LEU A 51 -10.53 -10.99 14.17
N HIS A 52 -9.80 -12.11 14.19
CA HIS A 52 -10.13 -13.33 13.41
C HIS A 52 -10.56 -12.97 11.98
N LEU A 53 -9.68 -12.25 11.27
CA LEU A 53 -9.99 -11.63 9.99
C LEU A 53 -10.54 -12.64 8.97
N ASP A 54 -10.07 -13.89 9.00
CA ASP A 54 -10.57 -14.97 8.15
C ASP A 54 -12.10 -15.17 8.32
N GLN A 55 -12.59 -15.20 9.56
CA GLN A 55 -14.03 -15.36 9.85
C GLN A 55 -14.84 -14.14 9.42
N LEU A 56 -14.28 -12.94 9.58
CA LEU A 56 -14.94 -11.70 9.18
C LEU A 56 -15.10 -11.63 7.65
N VAL A 57 -14.07 -12.05 6.91
CA VAL A 57 -14.07 -12.10 5.45
C VAL A 57 -15.08 -13.13 4.95
N GLU A 58 -15.13 -14.32 5.56
CA GLU A 58 -16.12 -15.35 5.20
C GLU A 58 -17.56 -14.91 5.51
N ALA A 59 -17.78 -14.30 6.67
CA ALA A 59 -19.12 -13.90 7.09
C ALA A 59 -19.65 -12.67 6.34
N ASN A 60 -18.78 -11.70 6.00
CA ASN A 60 -19.18 -10.41 5.44
C ASN A 60 -18.20 -9.91 4.36
N PRO A 61 -18.00 -10.63 3.24
CA PRO A 61 -17.02 -10.27 2.22
C PRO A 61 -17.29 -8.89 1.61
N LEU A 62 -18.56 -8.51 1.45
CA LEU A 62 -18.96 -7.19 0.98
C LEU A 62 -18.50 -6.06 1.93
N ALA A 63 -18.63 -6.26 3.24
CA ALA A 63 -18.24 -5.26 4.23
C ALA A 63 -16.72 -5.07 4.22
N VAL A 64 -15.95 -6.16 4.09
CA VAL A 64 -14.50 -6.09 3.97
C VAL A 64 -14.07 -5.44 2.65
N LEU A 65 -14.76 -5.71 1.54
CA LEU A 65 -14.51 -5.04 0.26
C LEU A 65 -14.72 -3.53 0.35
N ILE A 66 -15.83 -3.10 0.97
CA ILE A 66 -16.10 -1.66 1.19
C ILE A 66 -15.04 -1.05 2.10
N ALA A 67 -14.67 -1.73 3.19
CA ALA A 67 -13.59 -1.27 4.06
C ALA A 67 -12.25 -1.13 3.30
N ALA A 68 -11.93 -2.09 2.43
CA ALA A 68 -10.73 -2.05 1.60
C ALA A 68 -10.75 -0.86 0.62
N ALA A 69 -11.91 -0.56 0.03
CA ALA A 69 -12.08 0.63 -0.80
C ALA A 69 -11.85 1.92 0.00
N LEU A 70 -12.47 2.04 1.18
CA LEU A 70 -12.35 3.23 2.03
C LEU A 70 -10.90 3.44 2.52
N VAL A 71 -10.22 2.37 2.92
CA VAL A 71 -8.80 2.44 3.31
C VAL A 71 -7.91 2.86 2.14
N GLY A 72 -8.25 2.48 0.91
CA GLY A 72 -7.52 2.91 -0.30
C GLY A 72 -7.59 4.42 -0.58
N ILE A 73 -8.52 5.16 0.03
CA ILE A 73 -8.59 6.62 -0.09
C ILE A 73 -7.38 7.27 0.59
N ILE A 74 -6.79 6.62 1.61
CA ILE A 74 -5.63 7.13 2.32
C ILE A 74 -4.44 7.22 1.33
N PRO A 75 -3.87 8.41 1.08
CA PRO A 75 -2.85 8.63 0.05
C PRO A 75 -1.44 8.19 0.51
N GLU A 76 -1.33 6.91 0.87
CA GLU A 76 -0.14 6.30 1.48
C GLU A 76 0.00 4.84 1.03
N SER A 77 1.23 4.32 0.88
CA SER A 77 1.45 2.92 0.48
C SER A 77 1.28 1.91 1.63
N GLY A 78 1.41 2.36 2.88
CA GLY A 78 1.32 1.51 4.08
C GLY A 78 -0.01 0.75 4.21
N PRO A 79 -1.16 1.44 4.17
CA PRO A 79 -2.47 0.78 4.24
C PRO A 79 -2.71 -0.22 3.10
N HIS A 80 -2.13 -0.01 1.93
CA HIS A 80 -2.21 -0.97 0.82
C HIS A 80 -1.43 -2.26 1.11
N LEU A 81 -0.24 -2.14 1.71
CA LEU A 81 0.61 -3.29 2.04
C LEU A 81 -0.08 -4.28 3.00
N PHE A 82 -0.98 -3.79 3.86
CA PHE A 82 -1.83 -4.62 4.71
C PHE A 82 -2.67 -5.60 3.87
N PHE A 83 -3.37 -5.13 2.83
CA PHE A 83 -4.17 -6.00 1.95
C PHE A 83 -3.30 -6.93 1.10
N VAL A 84 -2.15 -6.47 0.62
CA VAL A 84 -1.18 -7.33 -0.09
C VAL A 84 -0.75 -8.49 0.82
N THR A 85 -0.45 -8.21 2.08
CA THR A 85 -0.02 -9.22 3.05
C THR A 85 -1.14 -10.21 3.38
N LEU A 86 -2.37 -9.73 3.57
CA LEU A 86 -3.53 -10.59 3.81
C LEU A 86 -3.82 -11.49 2.61
N TYR A 87 -3.74 -10.97 1.38
CA TYR A 87 -3.93 -11.76 0.18
C TYR A 87 -2.83 -12.80 0.01
N ALA A 88 -1.57 -12.42 0.23
CA ALA A 88 -0.43 -13.34 0.17
C ALA A 88 -0.52 -14.49 1.18
N ARG A 89 -1.23 -14.29 2.30
CA ARG A 89 -1.52 -15.31 3.31
C ARG A 89 -2.78 -16.13 3.03
N GLY A 90 -3.57 -15.75 2.03
CA GLY A 90 -4.84 -16.41 1.69
C GLY A 90 -6.04 -15.98 2.56
N THR A 91 -5.91 -14.93 3.38
CA THR A 91 -6.98 -14.44 4.28
C THR A 91 -8.06 -13.67 3.54
N ILE A 92 -7.72 -12.95 2.46
CA ILE A 92 -8.69 -12.21 1.64
C ILE A 92 -8.67 -12.71 0.18
N PRO A 93 -9.81 -12.70 -0.52
CA PRO A 93 -9.88 -12.99 -1.95
C PRO A 93 -9.25 -11.88 -2.80
N PHE A 94 -9.02 -12.18 -4.09
CA PHE A 94 -8.40 -11.26 -5.04
C PHE A 94 -9.29 -10.03 -5.27
N SER A 95 -10.61 -10.17 -5.28
CA SER A 95 -11.54 -9.04 -5.39
C SER A 95 -11.28 -7.92 -4.37
N ILE A 96 -10.98 -8.28 -3.11
CA ILE A 96 -10.72 -7.28 -2.04
C ILE A 96 -9.37 -6.60 -2.27
N LEU A 97 -8.33 -7.36 -2.61
CA LEU A 97 -7.03 -6.79 -2.96
C LEU A 97 -7.14 -5.86 -4.18
N LEU A 98 -7.84 -6.30 -5.22
CA LEU A 98 -8.03 -5.56 -6.46
C LEU A 98 -8.76 -4.25 -6.21
N THR A 99 -9.84 -4.30 -5.41
CA THR A 99 -10.57 -3.10 -4.99
C THR A 99 -9.63 -2.09 -4.36
N ASN A 100 -8.85 -2.49 -3.35
CA ASN A 100 -7.92 -1.59 -2.69
C ASN A 100 -6.81 -1.09 -3.64
N SER A 101 -6.30 -1.95 -4.52
CA SER A 101 -5.27 -1.61 -5.52
C SER A 101 -5.73 -0.54 -6.50
N VAL A 102 -7.00 -0.54 -6.89
CA VAL A 102 -7.57 0.48 -7.78
C VAL A 102 -7.80 1.80 -7.05
N VAL A 103 -8.24 1.77 -5.78
CA VAL A 103 -8.55 3.00 -5.04
C VAL A 103 -7.29 3.73 -4.54
N GLN A 104 -6.22 2.98 -4.24
CA GLN A 104 -4.99 3.54 -3.70
C GLN A 104 -4.06 4.07 -4.81
N ASP A 105 -3.48 5.26 -4.58
CA ASP A 105 -2.59 5.96 -5.51
C ASP A 105 -1.18 6.18 -4.91
N GLY A 106 -0.94 5.62 -3.72
CA GLY A 106 0.24 5.87 -2.89
C GLY A 106 0.50 7.35 -2.58
N HIS A 107 1.76 7.67 -2.29
CA HIS A 107 2.19 9.03 -1.92
C HIS A 107 2.11 10.05 -3.07
N GLY A 108 1.93 9.60 -4.31
CA GLY A 108 1.80 10.49 -5.48
C GLY A 108 0.58 11.40 -5.40
N MET A 109 -0.38 11.06 -4.55
CA MET A 109 -1.58 11.85 -4.28
C MET A 109 -1.35 12.98 -3.25
N LEU A 110 -0.29 12.93 -2.44
CA LEU A 110 0.04 13.99 -1.47
C LEU A 110 0.37 15.33 -2.15
N PRO A 111 1.19 15.39 -3.22
CA PRO A 111 1.38 16.61 -4.00
C PRO A 111 0.09 17.14 -4.62
N LEU A 112 -0.78 16.26 -5.15
CA LEU A 112 -2.06 16.68 -5.71
C LEU A 112 -2.97 17.27 -4.65
N LEU A 113 -3.03 16.65 -3.46
CA LEU A 113 -3.77 17.18 -2.31
C LEU A 113 -3.27 18.57 -1.89
N ALA A 114 -1.94 18.76 -1.90
CA ALA A 114 -1.31 20.04 -1.58
C ALA A 114 -1.57 21.11 -2.66
N HIS A 115 -1.64 20.70 -3.93
CA HIS A 115 -1.86 21.61 -5.06
C HIS A 115 -3.34 21.98 -5.26
N SER A 116 -4.23 20.98 -5.30
CA SER A 116 -5.66 21.14 -5.56
C SER A 116 -6.47 20.08 -4.83
N ARG A 117 -7.15 20.50 -3.75
CA ARG A 117 -8.08 19.64 -3.00
C ARG A 117 -9.24 19.16 -3.86
N ARG A 118 -9.68 19.99 -4.82
CA ARG A 118 -10.78 19.64 -5.72
C ARG A 118 -10.37 18.46 -6.61
N ASP A 119 -9.19 18.53 -7.22
CA ASP A 119 -8.73 17.48 -8.13
C ASP A 119 -8.41 16.20 -7.37
N PHE A 120 -7.84 16.30 -6.16
CA PHE A 120 -7.71 15.17 -5.23
C PHE A 120 -9.05 14.45 -5.00
N ILE A 121 -10.11 15.18 -4.66
CA ILE A 121 -11.42 14.60 -4.40
C ILE A 121 -12.00 13.96 -5.65
N ILE A 122 -11.86 14.60 -6.81
CA ILE A 122 -12.35 14.08 -8.09
C ILE A 122 -11.66 12.75 -8.40
N VAL A 123 -10.33 12.72 -8.39
CA VAL A 123 -9.57 11.49 -8.70
C VAL A 123 -9.90 10.39 -7.70
N LYS A 124 -9.94 10.69 -6.40
CA LYS A 124 -10.30 9.70 -5.38
C LYS A 124 -11.71 9.17 -5.53
N THR A 125 -12.66 10.00 -5.93
CA THR A 125 -14.04 9.57 -6.17
C THR A 125 -14.13 8.67 -7.40
N VAL A 126 -13.44 9.03 -8.48
CA VAL A 126 -13.36 8.19 -9.68
C VAL A 126 -12.75 6.83 -9.35
N ASN A 127 -11.60 6.82 -8.69
CA ASN A 127 -10.92 5.58 -8.29
C ASN A 127 -11.79 4.74 -7.34
N LEU A 128 -12.47 5.38 -6.38
CA LEU A 128 -13.39 4.70 -5.46
C LEU A 128 -14.53 4.01 -6.20
N ILE A 129 -15.19 4.71 -7.12
CA ILE A 129 -16.29 4.16 -7.91
C ILE A 129 -15.80 3.00 -8.78
N ILE A 130 -14.70 3.20 -9.52
CA ILE A 130 -14.16 2.16 -10.41
C ILE A 130 -13.71 0.94 -9.58
N GLY A 131 -13.00 1.17 -8.47
CA GLY A 131 -12.53 0.11 -7.59
C GLY A 131 -13.67 -0.71 -7.00
N LEU A 132 -14.74 -0.06 -6.53
CA LEU A 132 -15.94 -0.75 -6.05
C LEU A 132 -16.63 -1.53 -7.16
N VAL A 133 -16.82 -0.95 -8.35
CA VAL A 133 -17.48 -1.62 -9.47
C VAL A 133 -16.71 -2.87 -9.89
N VAL A 134 -15.41 -2.73 -10.15
CA VAL A 134 -14.57 -3.86 -10.57
C VAL A 134 -14.46 -4.90 -9.45
N GLY A 135 -14.28 -4.46 -8.21
CA GLY A 135 -14.25 -5.32 -7.03
C GLY A 135 -15.50 -6.16 -6.86
N LEU A 136 -16.68 -5.55 -6.95
CA LEU A 136 -17.97 -6.22 -6.83
C LEU A 136 -18.21 -7.22 -7.95
N VAL A 137 -17.81 -6.87 -9.18
CA VAL A 137 -17.91 -7.79 -10.33
C VAL A 137 -17.04 -9.02 -10.09
N VAL A 138 -15.78 -8.84 -9.68
CA VAL A 138 -14.86 -9.96 -9.42
C VAL A 138 -15.34 -10.79 -8.22
N LEU A 139 -15.81 -10.14 -7.15
CA LEU A 139 -16.35 -10.84 -5.98
C LEU A 139 -17.56 -11.71 -6.35
N ALA A 140 -18.44 -11.21 -7.24
CA ALA A 140 -19.60 -11.97 -7.73
C ALA A 140 -19.20 -13.20 -8.56
N THR A 141 -18.01 -13.21 -9.16
CA THR A 141 -17.46 -14.39 -9.87
C THR A 141 -16.78 -15.40 -8.94
N GLY A 142 -16.71 -15.12 -7.63
CA GLY A 142 -16.11 -16.00 -6.63
C GLY A 142 -14.58 -15.86 -6.50
N TRP A 143 -14.01 -14.77 -7.01
CA TRP A 143 -12.56 -14.47 -6.98
C TRP A 143 -12.24 -13.29 -6.06
#